data_AF-K1TP18-F1
#
_entry.id   AF-K1TP18-F1
#
_cell.length_a   1.000
_cell.length_b   1.000
_cell.length_c   1.000
_cell.angle_alpha   90.00
_cell.angle_beta   90.00
_cell.angle_gamma   90.00
#
_symmetry.space_group_name_H-M   'P 1'
#
loop_
_entity.id
_entity.type
_entity.pdbx_description
1 polymer ?
#
loop_
_entity_poly.entity_id
_entity_poly.type
_entity_poly.pdbx_seq_one_letter_code
_entity_poly.pdbx_strand_id
1 'polypeptide(L)'
;MKKTVRKAVIAGNWKMNKTRPEAKALLEELKPMVADVKDVEVVACVPFTNLETALAVTAGTNIKIGAENCHFEKSGAFTGEISADM
;
A
#
# COMPACT_ATOMS: atom_id res chain seq x y z
N MET A 1 18.01 3.85 16.43
CA MET A 1 16.54 4.00 16.64
C MET A 1 16.18 3.40 17.99
N LYS A 2 15.49 4.13 18.88
CA LYS A 2 15.01 3.56 20.16
C LYS A 2 13.84 2.62 19.86
N LYS A 3 14.13 1.34 19.59
CA LYS A 3 13.13 0.31 19.23
C LYS A 3 12.04 0.13 20.31
N THR A 4 12.34 0.49 21.55
CA THR A 4 11.41 0.41 22.69
C THR A 4 10.29 1.46 22.69
N VAL A 5 10.38 2.51 21.86
CA VAL A 5 9.35 3.59 21.79
C VAL A 5 8.90 3.91 20.37
N ARG A 6 9.47 3.26 19.34
CA ARG A 6 9.11 3.46 17.93
C ARG A 6 8.95 2.13 17.24
N LYS A 7 7.75 1.87 16.74
CA LYS A 7 7.47 0.74 15.87
C LYS A 7 8.19 0.93 14.53
N ALA A 8 8.83 -0.13 14.04
CA ALA A 8 9.45 -0.08 12.72
C ALA A 8 8.38 -0.15 11.63
N VAL A 9 8.60 0.56 10.53
CA VAL A 9 7.74 0.52 9.34
C VAL A 9 8.60 0.11 8.16
N ILE A 10 8.15 -0.93 7.45
CA ILE A 10 8.77 -1.41 6.22
C ILE A 10 7.76 -1.20 5.10
N ALA A 11 8.03 -0.21 4.26
CA ALA A 11 7.19 0.15 3.13
C ALA A 11 7.86 -0.24 1.81
N GLY A 12 7.24 -1.15 1.06
CA GLY A 12 7.68 -1.52 -0.27
C GLY A 12 7.04 -0.61 -1.32
N ASN A 13 7.81 0.31 -1.90
CA ASN A 13 7.38 1.12 -3.06
C ASN A 13 7.57 0.33 -4.35
N TRP A 14 6.47 -0.03 -5.01
CA TRP A 14 6.49 -0.84 -6.22
C TRP A 14 6.87 -0.04 -7.46
N LYS A 15 6.75 1.29 -7.40
CA LYS A 15 6.96 2.20 -8.52
C LYS A 15 6.03 1.78 -9.67
N MET A 16 6.39 2.12 -10.90
CA MET A 16 5.65 1.73 -12.11
C MET A 16 5.79 0.23 -12.48
N ASN A 17 5.39 -0.68 -11.59
CA ASN A 17 5.42 -2.13 -11.80
C ASN A 17 4.11 -2.80 -11.38
N LYS A 18 3.86 -3.97 -11.97
CA LYS A 18 2.71 -4.86 -11.74
C LYS A 18 1.41 -4.35 -12.34
N THR A 19 0.75 -5.24 -13.05
CA THR A 19 -0.66 -5.17 -13.42
C THR A 19 -1.55 -5.64 -12.24
N ARG A 20 -2.86 -5.40 -12.32
CA ARG A 20 -3.81 -5.84 -11.29
C ARG A 20 -3.71 -7.35 -10.94
N PRO A 21 -3.62 -8.29 -11.91
CA PRO A 21 -3.43 -9.70 -11.60
C PRO A 21 -2.11 -10.00 -10.89
N GLU A 22 -1.00 -9.39 -11.31
CA GLU A 22 0.31 -9.61 -10.69
C GLU A 22 0.37 -9.01 -9.28
N ALA A 23 -0.28 -7.86 -9.06
CA ALA A 23 -0.43 -7.24 -7.75
C ALA A 23 -1.20 -8.15 -6.79
N LYS A 24 -2.33 -8.71 -7.25
CA LYS A 24 -3.11 -9.68 -6.48
C LYS A 24 -2.29 -10.92 -6.14
N ALA A 25 -1.62 -11.52 -7.12
CA ALA A 25 -0.81 -12.73 -6.91
C ALA A 25 0.26 -12.50 -5.83
N LEU A 26 1.03 -11.42 -5.95
CA LEU A 26 2.08 -11.09 -4.99
C LEU A 26 1.53 -10.84 -3.58
N LEU A 27 0.39 -10.14 -3.47
CA LEU A 27 -0.22 -9.87 -2.16
C LEU A 27 -0.76 -11.15 -1.52
N GLU A 28 -1.40 -12.05 -2.28
CA GLU A 28 -1.84 -13.35 -1.77
C GLU A 28 -0.67 -14.20 -1.25
N GLU A 29 0.47 -14.19 -1.96
CA GLU A 29 1.70 -14.84 -1.51
C GLU A 29 2.24 -14.21 -0.22
N LEU A 30 2.16 -12.89 -0.09
CA LEU A 30 2.71 -12.17 1.06
C LEU A 30 1.90 -12.37 2.34
N LYS A 31 0.56 -12.45 2.25
CA LYS A 31 -0.35 -12.58 3.41
C LYS A 31 0.13 -13.60 4.47
N PRO A 32 0.34 -14.89 4.13
CA PRO A 32 0.76 -15.88 5.14
C PRO A 32 2.17 -15.62 5.65
N MET A 33 3.06 -15.04 4.84
CA MET A 33 4.46 -14.81 5.24
C MET A 33 4.59 -13.74 6.33
N VAL A 34 3.64 -12.81 6.39
CA VAL A 34 3.69 -11.69 7.35
C VAL A 34 2.61 -11.78 8.42
N ALA A 35 1.68 -12.74 8.38
CA ALA A 35 0.52 -12.81 9.28
C ALA A 35 0.88 -12.72 10.78
N ASP A 36 2.00 -13.34 11.20
CA ASP A 36 2.44 -13.36 12.59
C ASP A 36 3.38 -12.19 12.97
N VAL A 37 3.69 -11.30 12.03
CA VAL A 37 4.56 -10.14 12.28
C VAL A 37 3.79 -9.06 13.04
N LYS A 38 4.18 -8.82 14.30
CA LYS A 38 3.52 -7.86 15.21
C LYS A 38 4.34 -6.60 15.51
N ASP A 39 5.66 -6.73 15.52
CA ASP A 39 6.58 -5.66 15.96
C ASP A 39 6.95 -4.66 14.86
N VAL A 40 6.49 -4.91 13.64
CA VAL A 40 6.78 -4.12 12.43
C VAL A 40 5.48 -3.84 11.69
N GLU A 41 5.34 -2.67 11.10
CA GLU A 41 4.28 -2.37 10.14
C GLU A 41 4.74 -2.70 8.73
N VAL A 42 3.92 -3.48 8.03
CA VAL A 42 4.16 -3.87 6.65
C VAL A 42 3.25 -3.03 5.76
N VAL A 43 3.85 -2.27 4.85
CA VAL A 43 3.12 -1.40 3.91
C VAL A 43 3.50 -1.75 2.48
N ALA A 44 2.52 -1.94 1.61
CA ALA A 44 2.72 -2.01 0.16
C ALA A 44 2.23 -0.70 -0.47
N CYS A 45 3.15 0.07 -1.06
CA CYS A 45 2.80 1.23 -1.86
C CYS A 45 2.74 0.80 -3.33
N VAL A 46 1.55 0.90 -3.93
CA VAL A 46 1.25 0.34 -5.26
C VAL A 46 0.88 1.44 -6.27
N PRO A 47 1.04 1.22 -7.58
CA PRO A 47 0.48 2.10 -8.60
C PRO A 47 -1.00 2.39 -8.37
N PHE A 48 -1.43 3.62 -8.69
CA PHE A 48 -2.82 4.04 -8.53
C PHE A 48 -3.83 3.04 -9.11
N THR A 49 -3.53 2.50 -10.30
CA THR A 49 -4.36 1.50 -11.01
C THR A 49 -4.54 0.17 -10.26
N ASN A 50 -3.73 -0.08 -9.22
CA ASN A 50 -3.77 -1.29 -8.40
C ASN A 50 -4.33 -1.04 -6.99
N LEU A 51 -4.58 0.21 -6.57
CA LEU A 51 -4.98 0.53 -5.19
C LEU A 51 -6.24 -0.24 -4.75
N GLU A 52 -7.31 -0.19 -5.54
CA GLU A 52 -8.56 -0.91 -5.25
C GLU A 52 -8.33 -2.42 -5.12
N THR A 53 -7.55 -3.01 -6.03
CA THR A 53 -7.22 -4.44 -5.99
C THR A 53 -6.41 -4.78 -4.74
N ALA A 54 -5.41 -3.97 -4.40
CA ALA A 54 -4.58 -4.19 -3.23
C ALA A 54 -5.37 -4.09 -1.92
N LEU A 55 -6.27 -3.10 -1.81
CA LEU A 55 -7.17 -2.92 -0.68
C LEU A 55 -8.12 -4.13 -0.52
N ALA A 56 -8.76 -4.55 -1.60
CA ALA A 56 -9.68 -5.69 -1.57
C ALA A 56 -8.97 -6.99 -1.18
N VAL A 57 -7.77 -7.23 -1.73
CA VAL A 57 -7.01 -8.44 -1.45
C VAL A 57 -6.50 -8.45 0.00
N THR A 58 -5.99 -7.33 0.52
CA THR A 58 -5.39 -7.25 1.87
C THR A 58 -6.39 -6.98 2.99
N ALA A 59 -7.68 -6.90 2.69
CA ALA A 59 -8.73 -6.73 3.69
C ALA A 59 -8.65 -7.79 4.80
N GLY A 60 -8.69 -7.36 6.06
CA GLY A 60 -8.59 -8.24 7.23
C GLY A 60 -7.18 -8.73 7.57
N THR A 61 -6.15 -8.32 6.83
CA THR A 61 -4.75 -8.69 7.09
C THR A 61 -3.98 -7.60 7.82
N ASN A 62 -2.74 -7.88 8.22
CA ASN A 62 -1.84 -6.89 8.82
C ASN A 62 -1.06 -6.06 7.78
N ILE A 63 -1.23 -6.33 6.48
CA ILE A 63 -0.63 -5.54 5.40
C ILE A 63 -1.43 -4.23 5.24
N LYS A 64 -0.73 -3.10 5.24
CA LYS A 64 -1.29 -1.78 4.94
C LYS A 64 -1.02 -1.42 3.49
N ILE A 65 -1.91 -0.63 2.89
CA ILE A 65 -1.76 -0.14 1.51
C ILE A 65 -1.47 1.36 1.54
N GLY A 66 -0.52 1.79 0.71
CA GLY A 66 -0.21 3.19 0.45
C GLY A 66 -0.31 3.52 -1.04
N ALA A 67 -0.62 4.78 -1.35
CA ALA A 67 -0.40 5.34 -2.67
C ALA A 67 1.05 5.79 -2.84
N GLU A 68 1.51 5.93 -4.09
CA GLU A 68 2.86 6.41 -4.40
C GLU A 68 2.92 7.94 -4.54
N ASN A 69 1.79 8.59 -4.80
CA ASN A 69 1.66 10.04 -4.92
C ASN A 69 0.21 10.48 -4.65
N CYS A 70 0.03 11.75 -4.27
CA CYS A 70 -1.27 12.42 -4.27
C CYS A 70 -1.10 13.93 -4.49
N HIS A 71 -2.13 14.56 -5.03
CA HIS A 71 -2.24 15.99 -5.21
C HIS A 71 -2.84 16.65 -3.95
N PHE A 72 -2.43 17.87 -3.65
CA PHE A 72 -2.79 18.55 -2.40
C PHE A 72 -4.19 19.17 -2.41
N GLU A 73 -4.73 19.49 -3.60
CA GLU A 73 -6.11 19.96 -3.72
C GLU A 73 -7.11 18.81 -3.55
N LYS A 74 -8.24 19.09 -2.90
CA LYS A 74 -9.30 18.09 -2.66
C LYS A 74 -10.04 17.69 -3.94
N SER A 75 -10.22 18.62 -4.86
CA SER A 75 -10.83 18.41 -6.18
C SER A 75 -10.62 19.65 -7.06
N GLY A 76 -10.73 19.50 -8.38
CA GLY A 76 -10.66 20.64 -9.31
C GLY A 76 -10.33 20.24 -10.75
N ALA A 77 -10.02 21.23 -11.58
CA ALA A 77 -9.65 21.05 -12.98
C ALA A 77 -8.18 20.58 -13.14
N PHE A 78 -7.85 19.45 -12.51
CA PHE A 78 -6.50 18.86 -12.44
C PHE A 78 -6.49 17.51 -13.18
N THR A 79 -6.54 17.55 -14.51
CA THR A 79 -6.62 16.33 -15.33
C THR A 79 -5.47 15.38 -15.05
N GLY A 80 -5.79 14.17 -14.57
CA GLY A 80 -4.83 13.10 -14.29
C GLY A 80 -4.30 13.04 -12.85
N GLU A 81 -4.60 14.04 -12.03
CA GLU A 81 -4.20 14.08 -10.62
C GLU A 81 -5.16 13.31 -9.72
N ILE A 82 -4.64 12.79 -8.60
CA ILE A 82 -5.41 12.04 -7.59
C ILE A 82 -5.33 12.79 -6.26
N SER A 83 -6.47 13.22 -5.71
CA SER A 83 -6.51 13.86 -4.40
C SER A 83 -6.37 12.86 -3.26
N ALA A 84 -5.98 13.30 -2.06
CA ALA A 84 -5.91 12.44 -0.87
C ALA A 84 -7.26 11.83 -0.42
N ASP A 85 -8.38 12.44 -0.80
CA ASP A 85 -9.73 11.96 -0.44
C ASP A 85 -10.26 10.84 -1.40
N MET A 86 -9.57 10.56 -2.51
CA MET A 86 -9.90 9.52 -3.52
C MET A 86 -9.15 8.22 -3.27
#